data_AF-A0A3S5F8T3-F1
#
_entry.id   AF-A0A3S5F8T3-F1
#
_cell.length_a   1.000
_cell.length_b   1.000
_cell.length_c   1.000
_cell.angle_alpha   90.00
_cell.angle_beta   90.00
_cell.angle_gamma   90.00
#
_symmetry.space_group_name_H-M   'P 1'
#
loop_
_entity.id
_entity.type
_entity.pdbx_description
1 polymer ?
#
loop_
_entity_poly.entity_id
_entity_poly.type
_entity_poly.pdbx_seq_one_letter_code
_entity_poly.pdbx_strand_id
1 'polypeptide(L)'
;MSNRNKFVTINIEKWLLDLADLPPAEGNIYMRLRLKMLHTGKPLPDNLRALAALASCSVNELEDALDLLLETGHIIRQDDGHLWNLDLEKELKDSNEKLNKSSERARKAAEARWHKHKEEVKDVN
;
A
#
# COMPACT_ATOMS: atom_id res chain seq x y z
N MET A 1 -16.54 -0.97 8.26
CA MET A 1 -15.15 -0.45 8.40
C MET A 1 -15.05 0.84 7.61
N SER A 2 -14.54 1.92 8.21
CA SER A 2 -14.49 3.23 7.56
C SER A 2 -13.38 3.28 6.51
N ASN A 3 -13.74 3.15 5.23
CA ASN A 3 -12.90 3.60 4.11
C ASN A 3 -12.91 5.13 4.10
N ARG A 4 -12.22 5.77 5.05
CA ARG A 4 -11.73 7.14 4.81
C ARG A 4 -10.70 6.98 3.71
N ASN A 5 -11.01 7.46 2.51
CA ASN A 5 -10.12 7.46 1.33
C ASN A 5 -8.70 7.82 1.73
N LYS A 6 -7.87 6.81 2.03
CA LYS A 6 -6.44 6.97 2.25
C LYS A 6 -5.84 6.99 0.86
N PHE A 7 -5.60 8.18 0.33
CA PHE A 7 -4.78 8.32 -0.86
C PHE A 7 -3.36 7.87 -0.50
N VAL A 8 -2.98 6.71 -1.03
CA VAL A 8 -1.61 6.21 -0.94
C VAL A 8 -0.80 6.94 -1.99
N THR A 9 0.31 7.54 -1.58
CA THR A 9 1.29 8.09 -2.52
C THR A 9 2.11 6.92 -3.05
N ILE A 10 1.97 6.62 -4.34
CA ILE A 10 2.71 5.57 -5.03
C ILE A 10 3.90 6.19 -5.76
N ASN A 11 5.07 5.55 -5.72
CA ASN A 11 6.18 5.92 -6.58
C ASN A 11 5.98 5.32 -7.97
N ILE A 12 5.21 6.03 -8.80
CA ILE A 12 4.83 5.57 -10.15
C ILE A 12 6.06 5.35 -11.04
N GLU A 13 7.06 6.24 -10.97
CA GLU A 13 8.27 6.12 -11.79
C GLU A 13 9.02 4.83 -11.49
N LYS A 14 9.27 4.54 -10.21
CA LYS A 14 9.92 3.29 -9.81
C LYS A 14 9.09 2.08 -10.25
N TRP A 15 7.78 2.11 -10.01
CA TRP A 15 6.92 0.99 -10.37
C TRP A 15 6.86 0.73 -11.88
N LEU A 16 6.89 1.78 -12.71
CA LEU A 16 6.95 1.64 -14.17
C LEU A 16 8.30 1.08 -14.64
N LEU A 17 9.40 1.46 -13.99
CA LEU A 17 10.72 0.88 -14.28
C LEU A 17 10.78 -0.61 -13.91
N ASP A 18 10.30 -0.97 -12.72
CA ASP A 18 10.20 -2.38 -12.30
C ASP A 18 9.39 -3.21 -13.32
N LEU A 19 8.28 -2.66 -13.83
CA LEU A 19 7.45 -3.33 -14.85
C LEU A 19 8.15 -3.44 -16.21
N ALA A 20 8.98 -2.47 -16.58
CA ALA A 20 9.68 -2.46 -17.86
C ALA A 20 10.84 -3.47 -17.90
N ASP A 21 11.43 -3.78 -16.74
CA ASP A 21 12.53 -4.72 -16.61
C ASP A 21 12.08 -6.19 -16.49
N LEU A 22 10.77 -6.44 -16.29
CA LEU A 22 10.19 -7.77 -16.21
C LEU A 22 9.75 -8.29 -17.59
N PRO A 23 9.87 -9.61 -17.86
CA PRO A 23 9.24 -10.17 -19.03
C PRO A 23 7.70 -10.03 -18.94
N PRO A 24 6.98 -9.98 -20.09
CA PRO A 24 5.59 -9.51 -20.11
C PRO A 24 4.61 -10.32 -19.24
N ALA A 25 4.82 -11.64 -19.11
CA ALA A 25 3.94 -12.50 -18.33
C ALA A 25 4.09 -12.23 -16.83
N GLU A 26 5.33 -12.22 -16.36
CA GLU A 26 5.75 -11.95 -14.98
C GLU A 26 5.40 -10.51 -14.58
N GLY A 27 5.56 -9.56 -15.50
CA GLY A 27 5.13 -8.17 -15.33
C GLY A 27 3.62 -8.04 -15.08
N ASN A 28 2.77 -8.74 -15.85
CA ASN A 28 1.33 -8.77 -15.60
C ASN A 28 0.98 -9.42 -14.25
N ILE A 29 1.65 -10.51 -13.90
CA ILE A 29 1.48 -11.19 -12.62
C ILE A 29 1.84 -10.24 -11.47
N TYR A 30 3.05 -9.66 -11.49
CA TYR A 30 3.51 -8.69 -10.50
C TYR A 30 2.54 -7.53 -10.33
N MET A 31 2.11 -6.92 -11.44
CA MET A 31 1.15 -5.80 -11.43
C MET A 31 -0.12 -6.17 -10.67
N ARG A 32 -0.71 -7.33 -10.96
CA ARG A 32 -1.98 -7.77 -10.35
C ARG A 32 -1.82 -8.11 -8.87
N LEU A 33 -0.73 -8.77 -8.50
CA LEU A 33 -0.41 -9.06 -7.11
C LEU A 33 -0.23 -7.77 -6.32
N ARG A 34 0.59 -6.84 -6.81
CA ARG A 34 0.86 -5.55 -6.15
C ARG A 34 -0.39 -4.69 -6.04
N LEU A 35 -1.25 -4.65 -7.07
CA LEU A 35 -2.53 -3.96 -7.02
C LEU A 35 -3.46 -4.55 -5.96
N LYS A 36 -3.50 -5.87 -5.82
CA LYS A 36 -4.29 -6.52 -4.77
C LYS A 36 -3.77 -6.16 -3.38
N MET A 37 -2.46 -6.22 -3.18
CA MET A 37 -1.78 -5.80 -1.95
C MET A 37 -2.09 -4.34 -1.60
N LEU A 38 -2.05 -3.44 -2.58
CA LEU A 38 -2.37 -2.01 -2.40
C LEU A 38 -3.83 -1.83 -2.00
N HIS A 39 -4.74 -2.54 -2.67
CA HIS A 39 -6.17 -2.46 -2.41
C HIS A 39 -6.54 -2.97 -1.00
N THR A 40 -5.93 -4.06 -0.55
CA THR A 40 -6.19 -4.64 0.77
C THR A 40 -5.35 -4.00 1.88
N GLY A 41 -4.21 -3.40 1.53
CA GLY A 41 -3.16 -2.99 2.46
C GLY A 41 -2.55 -4.16 3.24
N LYS A 42 -2.58 -5.37 2.68
CA LYS A 42 -2.21 -6.61 3.39
C LYS A 42 -1.43 -7.60 2.50
N PRO A 43 -0.49 -8.36 3.09
CA PRO A 43 0.16 -9.50 2.44
C PRO A 43 -0.84 -10.49 1.83
N LEU A 44 -0.44 -11.11 0.72
CA LEU A 44 -1.25 -12.11 0.05
C LEU A 44 -0.95 -13.50 0.59
N PRO A 45 -1.96 -14.33 0.89
CA PRO A 45 -1.72 -15.70 1.27
C PRO A 45 -1.14 -16.48 0.08
N ASP A 46 -0.18 -17.36 0.37
CA ASP A 46 0.47 -18.20 -0.65
C ASP A 46 -0.41 -19.39 -1.04
N ASN A 47 -1.49 -19.05 -1.73
CA ASN A 47 -2.41 -19.99 -2.33
C ASN A 47 -2.29 -19.84 -3.85
N LEU A 48 -1.41 -20.64 -4.45
CA LEU A 48 -1.08 -20.60 -5.87
C LEU A 48 -2.32 -20.64 -6.78
N ARG A 49 -3.33 -21.45 -6.44
CA ARG A 49 -4.59 -21.50 -7.23
C ARG A 49 -5.34 -20.16 -7.19
N ALA A 50 -5.46 -19.55 -6.02
CA ALA A 50 -6.14 -18.27 -5.88
C ALA A 50 -5.35 -17.11 -6.52
N LEU A 51 -4.03 -17.15 -6.39
CA LEU A 51 -3.11 -16.18 -6.99
C LEU A 51 -3.10 -16.29 -8.52
N ALA A 52 -3.12 -17.49 -9.08
CA ALA A 52 -3.17 -17.70 -10.53
C ALA A 52 -4.50 -17.19 -11.11
N ALA A 53 -5.61 -17.45 -10.42
CA ALA A 53 -6.90 -16.89 -10.79
C ALA A 53 -6.92 -15.35 -10.74
N LEU A 54 -6.32 -14.76 -9.71
CA LEU A 54 -6.15 -13.30 -9.58
C LEU A 54 -5.30 -12.74 -10.74
N ALA A 55 -4.21 -13.41 -11.08
CA ALA A 55 -3.28 -13.03 -12.13
C ALA A 55 -3.81 -13.31 -13.56
N SER A 56 -4.89 -14.11 -13.67
CA SER A 56 -5.41 -14.66 -14.92
C SER A 56 -4.37 -15.44 -15.72
N CYS A 57 -3.60 -16.28 -15.04
CA CYS A 57 -2.65 -17.21 -15.63
C CYS A 57 -2.90 -18.65 -15.12
N SER A 58 -2.18 -19.60 -15.67
CA SER A 58 -2.09 -20.95 -15.12
C SER A 58 -1.28 -20.99 -13.81
N VAL A 59 -1.39 -22.08 -13.06
CA VAL A 59 -0.59 -22.27 -11.84
C VAL A 59 0.89 -22.36 -12.16
N ASN A 60 1.27 -23.05 -13.24
CA ASN A 60 2.68 -23.18 -13.63
C ASN A 60 3.28 -21.82 -14.01
N GLU A 61 2.57 -21.01 -14.81
CA GLU A 61 3.03 -19.65 -15.15
C GLU A 61 3.16 -18.76 -13.90
N LEU A 62 2.28 -18.95 -12.91
CA LEU A 62 2.42 -18.25 -11.64
C LEU A 62 3.67 -18.71 -10.88
N GLU A 63 3.93 -20.02 -10.80
CA GLU A 63 5.11 -20.55 -10.10
C GLU A 63 6.40 -20.01 -10.72
N ASP A 64 6.55 -20.11 -12.04
CA ASP A 64 7.71 -19.59 -12.77
C ASP A 64 7.89 -18.08 -12.54
N ALA A 65 6.78 -17.32 -12.57
CA ALA A 65 6.82 -15.89 -12.29
C ALA A 65 7.18 -15.57 -10.84
N LEU A 66 6.66 -16.33 -9.88
CA LEU A 66 6.96 -16.12 -8.47
C LEU A 66 8.44 -16.39 -8.19
N ASP A 67 9.03 -17.42 -8.81
CA ASP A 67 10.45 -17.70 -8.69
C ASP A 67 11.29 -16.50 -9.16
N LEU A 68 10.99 -15.95 -10.35
CA LEU A 68 11.66 -14.75 -10.85
C LEU A 68 11.45 -13.54 -9.93
N LEU A 69 10.21 -13.28 -9.50
CA LEU A 69 9.87 -12.10 -8.68
C LEU A 69 10.49 -12.16 -7.28
N LEU A 70 10.65 -13.36 -6.73
CA LEU A 70 11.36 -13.60 -5.47
C LEU A 70 12.87 -13.42 -5.66
N GLU A 71 13.44 -14.00 -6.74
CA GLU A 71 14.87 -13.89 -7.07
C GLU A 71 15.30 -12.43 -7.27
N THR A 72 14.48 -11.67 -7.99
CA THR A 72 14.73 -10.26 -8.33
C THR A 72 14.30 -9.28 -7.23
N GLY A 73 13.67 -9.77 -6.15
CA GLY A 73 13.30 -8.95 -4.99
C GLY A 73 12.07 -8.05 -5.18
N HIS A 74 11.29 -8.25 -6.24
CA HIS A 74 10.02 -7.53 -6.45
C HIS A 74 8.95 -7.96 -5.43
N ILE A 75 9.00 -9.23 -5.01
CA ILE A 75 8.15 -9.79 -3.97
C ILE A 75 9.04 -10.50 -2.96
N ILE A 76 8.66 -10.47 -1.69
CA ILE A 76 9.25 -11.29 -0.64
C ILE A 76 8.21 -12.29 -0.14
N ARG A 77 8.69 -13.45 0.31
CA ARG A 77 7.90 -14.39 1.10
C ARG A 77 8.25 -14.19 2.58
N GLN A 78 7.23 -13.93 3.39
CA GLN A 78 7.35 -13.74 4.83
C GLN A 78 7.42 -15.10 5.54
N ASP A 79 7.83 -15.10 6.82
CA ASP A 79 8.00 -16.33 7.61
C ASP A 79 6.72 -17.16 7.74
N ASP A 80 5.55 -16.50 7.68
CA ASP A 80 4.23 -17.15 7.72
C ASP A 80 3.73 -17.61 6.33
N GLY A 81 4.60 -17.51 5.33
CA GLY A 81 4.32 -17.88 3.94
C GLY A 81 3.66 -16.78 3.11
N HIS A 82 3.21 -15.65 3.68
CA HIS A 82 2.54 -14.63 2.88
C HIS A 82 3.51 -13.90 1.94
N LEU A 83 2.99 -13.49 0.78
CA LEU A 83 3.72 -12.70 -0.21
C LEU A 83 3.51 -11.21 0.03
N TRP A 84 4.58 -10.42 -0.09
CA TRP A 84 4.52 -8.98 0.12
C TRP A 84 5.49 -8.19 -0.75
N ASN A 85 5.22 -6.88 -0.93
CA ASN A 85 6.08 -5.95 -1.67
C ASN A 85 6.57 -4.86 -0.71
N LEU A 86 7.89 -4.81 -0.48
CA LEU A 86 8.51 -3.91 0.50
C LEU A 86 8.40 -2.44 0.11
N ASP A 87 8.43 -2.13 -1.19
CA ASP A 87 8.25 -0.76 -1.67
C ASP A 87 6.85 -0.24 -1.36
N LEU A 88 5.84 -1.07 -1.60
CA LEU A 88 4.45 -0.77 -1.25
C LEU A 88 4.28 -0.64 0.27
N GLU A 89 4.94 -1.45 1.08
CA GLU A 89 4.94 -1.29 2.54
C GLU A 89 5.40 0.11 2.96
N LYS A 90 6.53 0.56 2.38
CA LYS A 90 7.08 1.89 2.62
C LYS A 90 6.12 2.97 2.16
N GLU A 91 5.54 2.86 0.96
CA GLU A 91 4.55 3.79 0.43
C GLU A 91 3.31 3.92 1.34
N LEU A 92 2.80 2.79 1.83
CA LEU A 92 1.67 2.73 2.76
C LEU A 92 2.02 3.39 4.09
N LYS A 93 3.20 3.10 4.65
CA LYS A 93 3.69 3.70 5.90
C LYS A 93 3.86 5.20 5.78
N ASP A 94 4.55 5.67 4.75
CA ASP A 94 4.81 7.09 4.50
C ASP A 94 3.50 7.86 4.31
N SER A 95 2.54 7.28 3.59
CA SER A 95 1.20 7.86 3.40
C SER A 95 0.45 7.97 4.73
N ASN A 96 0.49 6.92 5.55
CA ASN A 96 -0.17 6.91 6.86
C ASN A 96 0.46 7.92 7.83
N GLU A 97 1.78 8.06 7.84
CA GLU A 97 2.49 9.06 8.63
C GLU A 97 2.12 10.50 8.22
N LYS A 98 2.06 10.79 6.92
CA LYS A 98 1.63 12.10 6.41
C LYS A 98 0.19 12.42 6.83
N LEU A 99 -0.72 11.46 6.73
CA LEU A 99 -2.11 11.61 7.17
C LEU A 99 -2.22 11.89 8.67
N ASN A 100 -1.46 11.15 9.50
CA ASN A 100 -1.45 11.36 10.94
C ASN A 100 -0.94 12.77 11.30
N LYS A 101 0.19 13.20 10.72
CA LYS A 101 0.74 14.54 10.94
C LYS A 101 -0.25 15.64 10.53
N SER A 102 -0.96 15.46 9.40
CA SER A 102 -1.99 16.39 8.96
C SER A 102 -3.17 16.45 9.94
N SER A 103 -3.67 15.28 10.39
CA SER A 103 -4.77 15.19 11.34
C SER A 103 -4.43 15.83 12.69
N GLU A 104 -3.19 15.64 13.19
CA GLU A 104 -2.74 16.26 14.44
C GLU A 104 -2.67 17.77 14.34
N ARG A 105 -2.18 18.31 13.22
CA ARG A 105 -2.16 19.75 12.96
C ARG A 105 -3.57 20.33 12.92
N ALA A 106 -4.49 19.66 12.23
CA ALA A 106 -5.89 20.07 12.16
C ALA A 106 -6.55 20.06 13.55
N ARG A 107 -6.30 19.02 14.36
CA ARG A 107 -6.79 18.94 15.74
C ARG A 107 -6.26 20.09 16.60
N LYS A 108 -4.94 20.33 16.60
CA LYS A 108 -4.32 21.44 17.35
C LYS A 108 -4.88 22.80 16.91
N ALA A 109 -5.12 23.00 15.62
CA ALA A 109 -5.72 24.23 15.11
C ALA A 109 -7.17 24.41 15.58
N ALA A 110 -7.96 23.33 15.62
CA ALA A 110 -9.32 23.36 16.15
C ALA A 110 -9.35 23.66 17.66
N GLU A 111 -8.50 22.98 18.44
CA GLU A 111 -8.34 23.23 19.88
C GLU A 111 -7.95 24.68 20.17
N ALA A 112 -6.96 25.24 19.44
CA ALA A 112 -6.56 26.63 19.58
C ALA A 112 -7.69 27.62 19.27
N ARG A 113 -8.52 27.34 18.24
CA ARG A 113 -9.71 28.16 17.92
C ARG A 113 -10.75 28.10 19.03
N TRP A 114 -10.99 26.92 19.60
CA TRP A 114 -11.95 26.74 20.70
C TRP A 114 -11.50 27.44 21.98
N HIS A 115 -10.21 27.41 22.31
CA HIS A 115 -9.66 28.12 23.46
C HIS A 115 -9.80 29.64 23.33
N LYS A 116 -9.43 30.22 22.17
CA LYS A 116 -9.61 31.65 21.90
C LYS A 116 -11.06 32.10 22.05
N HIS A 117 -12.00 31.34 21.47
CA HIS A 117 -13.42 31.66 21.57
C HIS A 117 -13.92 31.64 23.02
N LYS A 118 -13.43 30.73 23.86
CA LYS A 118 -13.79 30.69 25.30
C LYS A 118 -13.23 31.87 26.09
N GLU A 119 -12.08 32.41 25.71
CA GLU A 119 -11.49 33.60 26.34
C GLU A 119 -12.29 34.85 25.96
N GLU A 120 -12.59 35.03 24.66
CA GLU A 120 -13.41 36.14 24.16
C GLU A 120 -14.81 36.20 24.80
N VAL A 121 -15.45 35.04 25.04
CA VAL A 121 -16.77 34.98 25.69
C VAL A 121 -16.71 35.30 27.19
N LYS A 122 -15.57 35.12 27.84
CA LYS A 122 -15.38 35.44 29.27
C LYS A 122 -15.10 36.93 29.51
N ASP A 123 -14.44 37.61 28.58
CA ASP A 123 -14.09 39.04 28.71
C ASP A 123 -15.27 40.00 28.40
N VAL A 124 -16.43 39.46 27.98
CA VAL A 124 -17.64 40.23 27.62
C VAL A 124 -18.75 40.14 28.69
N ASN A 125 -18.50 39.43 29.80
CA ASN A 125 -19.39 39.30 30.97
C ASN A 125 -18.75 39.85 32.23
#